data_AF-A0A2M7WVH3-F1
#
_entry.id   AF-A0A2M7WVH3-F1
#
_cell.length_a   1.000
_cell.length_b   1.000
_cell.length_c   1.000
_cell.angle_alpha   90.00
_cell.angle_beta   90.00
_cell.angle_gamma   90.00
#
_symmetry.space_group_name_H-M   'P 1'
#
loop_
_entity.id
_entity.type
_entity.pdbx_description
1 polymer ?
#
loop_
_entity_poly.entity_id
_entity_poly.type
_entity_poly.pdbx_seq_one_letter_code
_entity_poly.pdbx_strand_id
1 'polypeptide(L)'
;GDDSDLMKLELSIIENIQREDLNPVDRARAFERLASEFSFKHHLIAAKVGKSREYVSNSLRLLSLPQFILDALSIGKISEGHARPLMMLGDRPEEQGVLFKEITFKKLTVREAEGIARRIAYDKVRKKERAIDPEIIDLEEKLREALGTRVQIERRDVGGKVMIDFFSNEDLKSILDAIQTNKRKDPNETLSRFEAENPISNEDVAIIVDDTTSDEDETGDGDIYSVKDFTI
;
A
#
# COMPACT_ATOMS: atom_id res chain seq x y z
N GLY A 1 10.76 57.21 -13.15
CA GLY A 1 9.40 56.88 -12.67
C GLY A 1 9.34 55.39 -12.63
N ASP A 2 9.26 54.82 -11.43
CA ASP A 2 9.62 53.43 -11.12
C ASP A 2 8.93 52.38 -12.01
N ASP A 3 7.71 52.66 -12.48
CA ASP A 3 6.99 51.81 -13.44
C ASP A 3 7.75 51.60 -14.76
N SER A 4 8.46 52.62 -15.24
CA SER A 4 9.28 52.52 -16.46
C SER A 4 10.49 51.61 -16.26
N ASP A 5 11.02 51.52 -15.05
CA ASP A 5 12.23 50.74 -14.76
C ASP A 5 11.87 49.28 -14.48
N LEU A 6 10.72 49.03 -13.84
CA LEU A 6 10.13 47.69 -13.75
C LEU A 6 9.79 47.10 -15.13
N MET A 7 9.22 47.91 -16.03
CA MET A 7 8.92 47.46 -17.41
C MET A 7 10.18 47.10 -18.19
N LYS A 8 11.26 47.88 -18.03
CA LYS A 8 12.57 47.57 -18.64
C LYS A 8 13.16 46.28 -18.08
N LEU A 9 13.06 46.06 -16.77
CA LEU A 9 13.53 44.85 -16.12
C LEU A 9 12.75 43.62 -16.62
N GLU A 10 11.42 43.72 -16.71
CA GLU A 10 10.57 42.67 -17.25
C GLU A 10 11.01 42.28 -18.68
N LEU A 11 11.14 43.27 -19.57
CA LEU A 11 11.56 43.09 -20.95
C LEU A 11 12.94 42.43 -21.04
N SER A 12 13.90 42.90 -20.22
CA SER A 12 15.25 42.34 -20.18
C SER A 12 15.27 40.87 -19.75
N ILE A 13 14.43 40.47 -18.79
CA ILE A 13 14.32 39.08 -18.36
C ILE A 13 13.71 38.22 -19.47
N ILE A 14 12.63 38.70 -20.12
CA ILE A 14 11.96 37.96 -21.20
C ILE A 14 12.90 37.77 -22.41
N GLU A 15 13.63 38.79 -22.80
CA GLU A 15 14.60 38.73 -23.91
C GLU A 15 15.73 37.74 -23.60
N ASN A 16 16.26 37.76 -22.37
CA ASN A 16 17.29 36.80 -21.95
C ASN A 16 16.78 35.36 -21.95
N ILE A 17 15.51 35.12 -21.61
CA ILE A 17 14.91 33.77 -21.64
C ILE A 17 14.77 33.23 -23.07
N GLN A 18 14.53 34.10 -24.06
CA GLN A 18 14.33 33.69 -25.45
C GLN A 18 15.63 33.27 -26.16
N ARG A 19 16.78 33.44 -25.50
CA ARG A 19 18.06 32.96 -26.02
C ARG A 19 18.11 31.43 -26.10
N GLU A 20 18.57 30.91 -27.23
CA GLU A 20 18.65 29.46 -27.47
C GLU A 20 19.73 28.76 -26.63
N ASP A 21 20.74 29.50 -26.14
CA ASP A 21 21.87 28.98 -25.37
C ASP A 21 21.67 29.02 -23.85
N LEU A 22 20.48 29.44 -23.37
CA LEU A 22 20.23 29.58 -21.95
C LEU A 22 20.13 28.21 -21.26
N ASN A 23 20.96 28.01 -20.24
CA ASN A 23 20.97 26.75 -19.50
C ASN A 23 19.64 26.54 -18.74
N PRO A 24 19.27 25.28 -18.46
CA PRO A 24 17.95 24.95 -17.90
C PRO A 24 17.68 25.58 -16.53
N VAL A 25 18.71 25.72 -15.72
CA VAL A 25 18.61 26.23 -14.34
C VAL A 25 18.42 27.74 -14.34
N ASP A 26 19.17 28.46 -15.16
CA ASP A 26 19.04 29.92 -15.28
C ASP A 26 17.70 30.30 -15.90
N ARG A 27 17.21 29.52 -16.86
CA ARG A 27 15.85 29.65 -17.36
C ARG A 27 14.81 29.46 -16.25
N ALA A 28 14.97 28.45 -15.41
CA ALA A 28 14.07 28.21 -14.28
C ALA A 28 14.09 29.37 -13.27
N ARG A 29 15.28 29.89 -12.94
CA ARG A 29 15.44 31.09 -12.08
C ARG A 29 14.80 32.33 -12.70
N ALA A 30 14.94 32.53 -14.01
CA ALA A 30 14.31 33.64 -14.70
C ALA A 30 12.77 33.56 -14.65
N PHE A 31 12.19 32.36 -14.80
CA PHE A 31 10.76 32.15 -14.59
C PHE A 31 10.34 32.40 -13.14
N GLU A 32 11.14 31.98 -12.16
CA GLU A 32 10.87 32.23 -10.74
C GLU A 32 10.86 33.72 -10.43
N ARG A 33 11.77 34.50 -11.01
CA ARG A 33 11.79 35.96 -10.89
C ARG A 33 10.55 36.60 -11.51
N LEU A 34 10.12 36.18 -12.71
CA LEU A 34 8.87 36.66 -13.31
C LEU A 34 7.65 36.33 -12.44
N ALA A 35 7.64 35.16 -11.79
CA ALA A 35 6.54 34.75 -10.91
C ALA A 35 6.53 35.52 -9.58
N SER A 36 7.69 35.79 -8.99
CA SER A 36 7.82 36.41 -7.66
C SER A 36 7.86 37.94 -7.69
N GLU A 37 8.68 38.53 -8.56
CA GLU A 37 8.87 39.99 -8.65
C GLU A 37 7.68 40.66 -9.36
N PHE A 38 7.09 40.00 -10.37
CA PHE A 38 6.00 40.57 -11.19
C PHE A 38 4.64 39.89 -10.93
N SER A 39 4.57 38.96 -9.98
CA SER A 39 3.35 38.21 -9.64
C SER A 39 2.68 37.53 -10.84
N PHE A 40 3.45 37.19 -11.87
CA PHE A 40 2.90 36.55 -13.07
C PHE A 40 2.52 35.10 -12.80
N LYS A 41 1.30 34.74 -13.19
CA LYS A 41 0.87 33.34 -13.20
C LYS A 41 1.61 32.58 -14.31
N HIS A 42 1.82 31.28 -14.13
CA HIS A 42 2.57 30.46 -15.08
C HIS A 42 2.04 30.52 -16.53
N HIS A 43 0.72 30.70 -16.73
CA HIS A 43 0.15 30.83 -18.07
C HIS A 43 0.50 32.17 -18.75
N LEU A 44 0.62 33.27 -17.97
CA LEU A 44 1.04 34.57 -18.50
C LEU A 44 2.51 34.54 -18.89
N ILE A 45 3.35 33.93 -18.05
CA ILE A 45 4.77 33.70 -18.35
C ILE A 45 4.89 32.92 -19.65
N ALA A 46 4.16 31.80 -19.76
CA ALA A 46 4.15 30.95 -20.95
C ALA A 46 3.76 31.70 -22.23
N ALA A 47 2.71 32.54 -22.16
CA ALA A 47 2.28 33.38 -23.28
C ALA A 47 3.36 34.40 -23.69
N LYS A 48 4.00 35.06 -22.72
CA LYS A 48 5.07 36.05 -22.97
C LYS A 48 6.32 35.44 -23.60
N VAL A 49 6.64 34.18 -23.28
CA VAL A 49 7.83 33.49 -23.83
C VAL A 49 7.52 32.57 -25.01
N GLY A 50 6.26 32.49 -25.45
CA GLY A 50 5.85 31.64 -26.58
C GLY A 50 6.01 30.14 -26.32
N LYS A 51 5.80 29.67 -25.08
CA LYS A 51 5.90 28.26 -24.68
C LYS A 51 4.62 27.77 -24.01
N SER A 52 4.54 26.48 -23.70
CA SER A 52 3.40 25.93 -22.97
C SER A 52 3.49 26.23 -21.47
N ARG A 53 2.34 26.22 -20.78
CA ARG A 53 2.28 26.34 -19.32
C ARG A 53 3.04 25.21 -18.63
N GLU A 54 3.00 24.02 -19.21
CA GLU A 54 3.69 22.82 -18.74
C GLU A 54 5.21 23.00 -18.82
N TYR A 55 5.72 23.65 -19.87
CA TYR A 55 7.14 23.95 -20.02
C TYR A 55 7.66 24.85 -18.89
N VAL A 56 6.90 25.92 -18.57
CA VAL A 56 7.22 26.81 -17.45
C VAL A 56 7.18 26.06 -16.12
N SER A 57 6.11 25.27 -15.88
CA SER A 57 5.96 24.49 -14.65
C SER A 57 7.05 23.43 -14.48
N ASN A 58 7.44 22.72 -15.55
CA ASN A 58 8.52 21.73 -15.52
C ASN A 58 9.87 22.39 -15.23
N SER A 59 10.13 23.57 -15.82
CA SER A 59 11.36 24.31 -15.58
C SER A 59 11.46 24.77 -14.13
N LEU A 60 10.40 25.38 -13.58
CA LEU A 60 10.34 25.81 -12.18
C LEU A 60 10.54 24.63 -11.21
N ARG A 61 10.00 23.46 -11.56
CA ARG A 61 10.18 22.22 -10.80
C ARG A 61 11.64 21.79 -10.66
N LEU A 62 12.53 22.16 -11.59
CA LEU A 62 13.96 21.87 -11.47
C LEU A 62 14.56 22.48 -10.20
N LEU A 63 14.10 23.65 -9.79
CA LEU A 63 14.61 24.37 -8.61
C LEU A 63 14.35 23.66 -7.28
N SER A 64 13.51 22.62 -7.26
CA SER A 64 13.33 21.77 -6.08
C SER A 64 14.46 20.76 -5.88
N LEU A 65 15.39 20.64 -6.84
CA LEU A 65 16.53 19.72 -6.75
C LEU A 65 17.63 20.31 -5.85
N PRO A 66 18.41 19.45 -5.16
CA PRO A 66 19.59 19.89 -4.44
C PRO A 66 20.61 20.64 -5.31
N GLN A 67 21.34 21.58 -4.69
CA GLN A 67 22.29 22.46 -5.39
C GLN A 67 23.32 21.69 -6.25
N PHE A 68 23.87 20.58 -5.73
CA PHE A 68 24.86 19.79 -6.48
C PHE A 68 24.29 19.18 -7.78
N ILE A 69 22.99 18.92 -7.85
CA ILE A 69 22.31 18.41 -9.05
C ILE A 69 22.03 19.58 -10.02
N LEU A 70 21.62 20.73 -9.48
CA LEU A 70 21.45 21.96 -10.27
C LEU A 70 22.77 22.37 -10.95
N ASP A 71 23.88 22.34 -10.22
CA ASP A 71 25.20 22.67 -10.77
C ASP A 71 25.56 21.74 -11.94
N ALA A 72 25.26 20.45 -11.82
CA ALA A 72 25.48 19.46 -12.86
C ALA A 72 24.58 19.68 -14.10
N LEU A 73 23.34 20.13 -13.91
CA LEU A 73 22.44 20.54 -15.00
C LEU A 73 22.95 21.81 -15.69
N SER A 74 23.39 22.82 -14.93
CA SER A 74 23.90 24.09 -15.47
C SER A 74 25.11 23.91 -16.38
N ILE A 75 26.04 23.02 -16.02
CA ILE A 75 27.24 22.74 -16.82
C ILE A 75 27.03 21.64 -17.88
N GLY A 76 25.82 21.09 -18.00
CA GLY A 76 25.49 20.07 -18.99
C GLY A 76 26.08 18.68 -18.72
N LYS A 77 26.50 18.37 -17.48
CA LYS A 77 26.92 17.00 -17.11
C LYS A 77 25.77 16.01 -17.19
N ILE A 78 24.55 16.47 -16.91
CA ILE A 78 23.31 15.72 -17.06
C ILE A 78 22.31 16.55 -17.84
N SER A 79 21.48 15.90 -18.65
CA SER A 79 20.39 16.58 -19.38
C SER A 79 19.15 16.82 -18.51
N GLU A 80 18.28 17.74 -18.91
CA GLU A 80 16.97 17.99 -18.26
C GLU A 80 16.11 16.73 -18.11
N GLY A 81 16.23 15.76 -19.03
CA GLY A 81 15.52 14.50 -18.95
C GLY A 81 15.87 13.69 -17.70
N HIS A 82 17.11 13.80 -17.20
CA HIS A 82 17.55 13.13 -15.97
C HIS A 82 16.99 13.77 -14.70
N ALA A 83 16.49 15.01 -14.79
CA ALA A 83 15.94 15.71 -13.63
C ALA A 83 14.68 15.02 -13.11
N ARG A 84 13.79 14.51 -13.99
CA ARG A 84 12.54 13.85 -13.58
C ARG A 84 12.78 12.61 -12.70
N PRO A 85 13.62 11.63 -13.07
CA PRO A 85 14.00 10.51 -12.20
C PRO A 85 14.55 10.96 -10.84
N LEU A 86 15.39 12.00 -10.82
CA LEU A 86 15.99 12.52 -9.59
C LEU A 86 14.95 13.19 -8.70
N MET A 87 14.03 13.96 -9.28
CA MET A 87 12.91 14.57 -8.57
C MET A 87 11.97 13.53 -7.96
N MET A 88 11.79 12.37 -8.62
CA MET A 88 10.96 11.27 -8.12
C MET A 88 11.46 10.72 -6.78
N LEU A 89 12.76 10.88 -6.50
CA LEU A 89 13.42 10.47 -5.26
C LEU A 89 13.66 11.65 -4.31
N GLY A 90 12.95 12.77 -4.48
CA GLY A 90 13.14 13.97 -3.65
C GLY A 90 12.86 13.77 -2.16
N ASP A 91 12.07 12.76 -1.80
CA ASP A 91 11.81 12.35 -0.42
C ASP A 91 12.91 11.42 0.15
N ARG A 92 13.92 11.08 -0.66
CA ARG A 92 14.93 10.03 -0.40
C ARG A 92 16.32 10.52 -0.81
N PRO A 93 16.93 11.42 -0.03
CA PRO A 93 18.16 12.12 -0.42
C PRO A 93 19.34 11.16 -0.65
N GLU A 94 19.43 10.06 0.11
CA GLU A 94 20.49 9.05 -0.09
C GLU A 94 20.36 8.35 -1.46
N GLU A 95 19.17 7.83 -1.76
CA GLU A 95 18.89 7.13 -3.02
C GLU A 95 18.99 8.09 -4.22
N GLN A 96 18.53 9.34 -4.07
CA GLN A 96 18.70 10.39 -5.07
C GLN A 96 20.18 10.68 -5.34
N GLY A 97 21.01 10.78 -4.30
CA GLY A 97 22.45 10.96 -4.41
C GLY A 97 23.15 9.78 -5.08
N VAL A 98 22.73 8.55 -4.78
CA VAL A 98 23.23 7.33 -5.44
C VAL A 98 22.87 7.35 -6.93
N LEU A 99 21.60 7.58 -7.27
CA LEU A 99 21.16 7.65 -8.66
C LEU A 99 21.90 8.74 -9.44
N PHE A 100 22.09 9.92 -8.85
CA PHE A 100 22.86 11.01 -9.46
C PHE A 100 24.31 10.60 -9.79
N LYS A 101 24.98 9.92 -8.84
CA LYS A 101 26.31 9.37 -9.06
C LYS A 101 26.29 8.35 -10.19
N GLU A 102 25.32 7.42 -10.20
CA GLU A 102 25.22 6.43 -11.27
C GLU A 102 25.01 7.06 -12.64
N ILE A 103 24.13 8.06 -12.76
CA ILE A 103 23.92 8.81 -14.02
C ILE A 103 25.24 9.41 -14.49
N THR A 104 25.99 10.04 -13.59
CA THR A 104 27.23 10.74 -13.94
C THR A 104 28.38 9.78 -14.28
N PHE A 105 28.57 8.72 -13.48
CA PHE A 105 29.70 7.79 -13.65
C PHE A 105 29.44 6.74 -14.74
N LYS A 106 28.21 6.19 -14.79
CA LYS A 106 27.84 5.14 -15.74
C LYS A 106 27.24 5.70 -17.04
N LYS A 107 27.10 7.02 -17.16
CA LYS A 107 26.49 7.71 -18.31
C LYS A 107 25.14 7.11 -18.71
N LEU A 108 24.30 6.89 -17.71
CA LEU A 108 22.98 6.28 -17.92
C LEU A 108 22.15 7.14 -18.87
N THR A 109 21.35 6.48 -19.70
CA THR A 109 20.32 7.13 -20.49
C THR A 109 19.15 7.56 -19.59
N VAL A 110 18.37 8.54 -20.06
CA VAL A 110 17.16 9.02 -19.36
C VAL A 110 16.20 7.87 -19.05
N ARG A 111 16.05 6.91 -19.97
CA ARG A 111 15.17 5.74 -19.79
C ARG A 111 15.67 4.80 -18.70
N GLU A 112 16.98 4.56 -18.64
CA GLU A 112 17.58 3.73 -17.58
C GLU A 112 17.45 4.40 -16.21
N ALA A 113 17.71 5.70 -16.14
CA ALA A 113 17.52 6.49 -14.92
C ALA A 113 16.06 6.45 -14.43
N GLU A 114 15.09 6.61 -15.34
CA GLU A 114 13.66 6.46 -15.02
C GLU A 114 13.33 5.06 -14.50
N GLY A 115 13.89 4.01 -15.13
CA GLY A 115 13.68 2.63 -14.69
C GLY A 115 14.24 2.35 -13.29
N ILE A 116 15.41 2.90 -12.96
CA ILE A 116 16.00 2.77 -11.62
C ILE A 116 15.16 3.54 -10.59
N ALA A 117 14.83 4.81 -10.86
CA ALA A 117 14.00 5.62 -9.96
C ALA A 117 12.64 4.97 -9.68
N ARG A 118 11.97 4.43 -10.72
CA ARG A 118 10.70 3.71 -10.53
C ARG A 118 10.87 2.47 -9.68
N ARG A 119 11.89 1.62 -9.92
CA ARG A 119 12.12 0.43 -9.09
C ARG A 119 12.31 0.79 -7.63
N ILE A 120 13.14 1.79 -7.37
CA ILE A 120 13.39 2.31 -6.03
C ILE A 120 12.08 2.80 -5.37
N ALA A 121 11.24 3.53 -6.10
CA ALA A 121 9.94 4.00 -5.62
C ALA A 121 8.93 2.86 -5.39
N TYR A 122 8.88 1.85 -6.27
CA TYR A 122 7.98 0.68 -6.15
C TYR A 122 8.39 -0.25 -5.00
N ASP A 123 9.69 -0.47 -4.80
CA ASP A 123 10.19 -1.24 -3.65
C ASP A 123 9.79 -0.59 -2.32
N LYS A 124 9.59 0.74 -2.30
CA LYS A 124 9.00 1.46 -1.16
C LYS A 124 7.55 1.13 -0.95
N VAL A 125 6.71 1.19 -2.00
CA VAL A 125 5.28 0.92 -1.87
C VAL A 125 5.10 -0.49 -1.32
N ARG A 126 5.84 -1.46 -1.85
CA ARG A 126 5.82 -2.84 -1.35
C ARG A 126 6.37 -2.99 0.07
N LYS A 127 7.45 -2.29 0.44
CA LYS A 127 7.97 -2.30 1.82
C LYS A 127 7.07 -1.55 2.81
N LYS A 128 6.37 -0.51 2.36
CA LYS A 128 5.46 0.30 3.16
C LYS A 128 4.10 -0.38 3.34
N GLU A 129 3.59 -1.08 2.32
CA GLU A 129 2.41 -1.94 2.43
C GLU A 129 2.68 -3.17 3.32
N ARG A 130 3.91 -3.70 3.29
CA ARG A 130 4.36 -4.71 4.26
C ARG A 130 4.62 -4.14 5.65
N ALA A 131 4.74 -2.81 5.79
CA ALA A 131 4.91 -2.14 7.07
C ALA A 131 3.56 -1.58 7.51
N ILE A 132 2.87 -2.39 8.32
CA ILE A 132 1.84 -1.98 9.28
C ILE A 132 0.42 -1.89 8.69
N ASP A 133 -0.17 -3.06 8.46
CA ASP A 133 -1.60 -3.23 8.69
C ASP A 133 -1.77 -3.63 10.17
N PRO A 134 -2.37 -2.78 11.05
CA PRO A 134 -2.52 -3.08 12.46
C PRO A 134 -3.23 -4.42 12.73
N GLU A 135 -4.15 -4.83 11.84
CA GLU A 135 -4.81 -6.14 11.95
C GLU A 135 -3.83 -7.29 11.70
N ILE A 136 -2.91 -7.12 10.75
CA ILE A 136 -1.90 -8.14 10.46
C ILE A 136 -0.88 -8.25 11.59
N ILE A 137 -0.53 -7.14 12.25
CA ILE A 137 0.36 -7.17 13.42
C ILE A 137 -0.31 -7.90 14.59
N ASP A 138 -1.57 -7.59 14.88
CA ASP A 138 -2.34 -8.27 15.93
C ASP A 138 -2.50 -9.77 15.63
N LEU A 139 -2.72 -10.13 14.36
CA LEU A 139 -2.77 -11.53 13.93
C LEU A 139 -1.39 -12.23 14.02
N GLU A 140 -0.30 -11.55 13.66
CA GLU A 140 1.06 -12.06 13.82
C GLU A 140 1.41 -12.30 15.30
N GLU A 141 1.00 -11.38 16.18
CA GLU A 141 1.22 -11.48 17.63
C GLU A 141 0.44 -12.65 18.23
N LYS A 142 -0.86 -12.77 17.92
CA LYS A 142 -1.69 -13.91 18.34
C LYS A 142 -1.16 -15.26 17.85
N LEU A 143 -0.70 -15.32 16.59
CA LEU A 143 -0.12 -16.56 16.05
C LEU A 143 1.23 -16.88 16.68
N ARG A 144 2.05 -15.87 16.99
CA ARG A 144 3.31 -16.04 17.73
C ARG A 144 3.05 -16.56 19.14
N GLU A 145 2.06 -16.03 19.86
CA GLU A 145 1.69 -16.50 21.20
C GLU A 145 1.17 -17.95 21.17
N ALA A 146 0.31 -18.28 20.20
CA ALA A 146 -0.28 -19.61 20.09
C ALA A 146 0.72 -20.69 19.67
N LEU A 147 1.66 -20.37 18.78
CA LEU A 147 2.62 -21.35 18.22
C LEU A 147 3.98 -21.33 18.94
N GLY A 148 4.27 -20.32 19.75
CA GLY A 148 5.55 -20.18 20.46
C GLY A 148 6.75 -19.93 19.54
N THR A 149 6.53 -19.68 18.24
CA THR A 149 7.58 -19.46 17.25
C THR A 149 7.36 -18.16 16.47
N ARG A 150 8.37 -17.74 15.70
CA ARG A 150 8.26 -16.52 14.90
C ARG A 150 7.32 -16.76 13.71
N VAL A 151 6.24 -16.00 13.68
CA VAL A 151 5.28 -15.98 12.57
C VAL A 151 5.41 -14.66 11.81
N GLN A 152 5.32 -14.74 10.48
CA GLN A 152 5.24 -13.61 9.55
C GLN A 152 4.09 -13.82 8.58
N ILE A 153 3.27 -12.81 8.36
CA ILE A 153 2.15 -12.83 7.43
C ILE A 153 2.46 -11.90 6.25
N GLU A 154 2.60 -12.47 5.05
CA GLU A 154 2.74 -11.72 3.81
C GLU A 154 1.39 -11.68 3.07
N ARG A 155 0.72 -10.54 3.08
CA ARG A 155 -0.52 -10.33 2.30
C ARG A 155 -0.19 -10.06 0.82
N ARG A 156 -1.05 -10.54 -0.08
CA ARG A 156 -1.02 -10.24 -1.53
C ARG A 156 -2.36 -9.62 -1.95
N ASP A 157 -2.43 -9.10 -3.18
CA ASP A 157 -3.66 -8.52 -3.75
C ASP A 157 -4.86 -9.48 -3.67
N VAL A 158 -4.59 -10.79 -3.77
CA VAL A 158 -5.55 -11.87 -3.48
C VAL A 158 -4.85 -12.92 -2.61
N GLY A 159 -5.35 -13.11 -1.39
CA GLY A 159 -4.83 -14.08 -0.42
C GLY A 159 -3.54 -13.63 0.29
N GLY A 160 -2.75 -14.60 0.74
CA GLY A 160 -1.52 -14.33 1.48
C GLY A 160 -0.70 -15.59 1.76
N LYS A 161 0.45 -15.39 2.41
CA LYS A 161 1.31 -16.46 2.90
C LYS A 161 1.58 -16.25 4.39
N VAL A 162 1.49 -17.33 5.17
CA VAL A 162 1.96 -17.34 6.56
C VAL A 162 3.25 -18.14 6.58
N MET A 163 4.33 -17.52 7.06
CA MET A 163 5.63 -18.13 7.26
C MET A 163 5.82 -18.35 8.75
N ILE A 164 6.08 -19.59 9.15
CA ILE A 164 6.31 -19.99 10.53
C ILE A 164 7.72 -20.56 10.59
N ASP A 165 8.59 -19.91 11.36
CA ASP A 165 9.94 -20.41 11.59
C ASP A 165 9.89 -21.60 12.56
N PHE A 166 10.67 -22.64 12.28
CA PHE A 166 10.86 -23.79 13.16
C PHE A 166 12.35 -24.09 13.29
N PHE A 167 12.79 -24.51 14.48
CA PHE A 167 14.19 -24.76 14.78
C PHE A 167 14.50 -26.24 14.98
N SER A 168 13.46 -27.07 15.14
CA SER A 168 13.58 -28.52 15.29
C SER A 168 12.45 -29.28 14.56
N ASN A 169 12.66 -30.58 14.32
CA ASN A 169 11.60 -31.46 13.82
C ASN A 169 10.46 -31.64 14.84
N GLU A 170 10.72 -31.42 16.13
CA GLU A 170 9.71 -31.47 17.18
C GLU A 170 8.81 -30.22 17.15
N ASP A 171 9.37 -29.05 16.81
CA ASP A 171 8.62 -27.81 16.62
C ASP A 171 7.63 -27.97 15.46
N LEU A 172 8.07 -28.59 14.36
CA LEU A 172 7.21 -28.84 13.20
C LEU A 172 6.04 -29.77 13.53
N LYS A 173 6.26 -30.79 14.39
CA LYS A 173 5.19 -31.66 14.91
C LYS A 173 4.24 -30.89 15.83
N SER A 174 4.78 -30.06 16.72
CA SER A 174 3.98 -29.22 17.62
C SER A 174 3.09 -28.24 16.86
N ILE A 175 3.61 -27.63 15.78
CA ILE A 175 2.83 -26.77 14.87
C ILE A 175 1.74 -27.59 14.18
N LEU A 176 2.04 -28.80 13.71
CA LEU A 176 1.06 -29.69 13.09
C LEU A 176 -0.08 -30.04 14.07
N ASP A 177 0.26 -30.40 15.30
CA ASP A 177 -0.71 -30.76 16.35
C ASP A 177 -1.59 -29.55 16.72
N ALA A 178 -1.00 -28.36 16.85
CA ALA A 178 -1.73 -27.11 17.11
C ALA A 178 -2.76 -26.80 16.01
N ILE A 179 -2.43 -27.07 14.74
CA ILE A 179 -3.36 -26.90 13.61
C ILE A 179 -4.44 -27.99 13.60
N GLN A 180 -4.10 -29.23 13.96
CA GLN A 180 -5.03 -30.37 13.94
C GLN A 180 -6.03 -30.37 15.08
N THR A 181 -5.69 -29.80 16.24
CA THR A 181 -6.57 -29.74 17.42
C THR A 181 -7.86 -28.94 17.14
N ASN A 182 -7.91 -28.18 16.03
CA ASN A 182 -9.09 -27.44 15.57
C ASN A 182 -9.93 -28.17 14.51
N LYS A 183 -9.57 -29.41 14.11
CA LYS A 183 -10.51 -30.31 13.42
C LYS A 183 -11.55 -30.74 14.45
N ARG A 184 -12.76 -30.17 14.31
CA ARG A 184 -14.02 -30.59 14.93
C ARG A 184 -13.92 -31.94 15.63
N LYS A 185 -14.00 -31.93 16.97
CA LYS A 185 -14.54 -33.09 17.70
C LYS A 185 -15.86 -33.43 17.02
N ASP A 186 -15.92 -34.60 16.40
CA ASP A 186 -17.13 -35.09 15.77
C ASP A 186 -18.23 -35.14 16.86
N PRO A 187 -19.40 -34.50 16.67
CA PRO A 187 -20.47 -34.52 17.69
C PRO A 187 -20.86 -35.93 18.13
N ASN A 188 -20.68 -36.91 17.25
CA ASN A 188 -20.99 -38.33 17.51
C ASN A 188 -19.93 -39.06 18.35
N GLU A 189 -18.74 -38.52 18.54
CA GLU A 189 -17.68 -39.18 19.32
C GLU A 189 -17.95 -39.08 20.82
N THR A 190 -18.61 -38.00 21.26
CA THR A 190 -19.01 -37.82 22.67
C THR A 190 -20.18 -38.71 23.05
N LEU A 191 -21.15 -38.88 22.15
CA LEU A 191 -22.29 -39.80 22.32
C LEU A 191 -21.83 -41.27 22.33
N SER A 192 -20.99 -41.67 21.37
CA SER A 192 -20.50 -43.06 21.28
C SER A 192 -19.67 -43.47 22.50
N ARG A 193 -18.95 -42.51 23.10
CA ARG A 193 -18.18 -42.75 24.32
C ARG A 193 -19.07 -42.84 25.56
N PHE A 194 -20.16 -42.07 25.61
CA PHE A 194 -21.13 -42.12 26.71
C PHE A 194 -21.90 -43.45 26.74
N GLU A 195 -22.29 -43.96 25.56
CA GLU A 195 -22.96 -45.25 25.38
C GLU A 195 -22.04 -46.44 25.70
N ALA A 196 -20.73 -46.32 25.43
CA ALA A 196 -19.74 -47.35 25.75
C ALA A 196 -19.36 -47.39 27.24
N GLU A 197 -19.33 -46.23 27.91
CA GLU A 197 -18.99 -46.12 29.33
C GLU A 197 -20.19 -46.42 30.26
N ASN A 198 -21.43 -46.29 29.78
CA ASN A 198 -22.64 -46.61 30.53
C ASN A 198 -23.61 -47.48 29.70
N PRO A 199 -23.38 -48.80 29.62
CA PRO A 199 -24.35 -49.70 29.02
C PRO A 199 -25.62 -49.72 29.88
N ILE A 200 -26.69 -49.10 29.40
CA ILE A 200 -28.00 -49.15 30.05
C ILE A 200 -28.46 -50.61 30.01
N SER A 201 -28.64 -51.22 31.18
CA SER A 201 -29.24 -52.54 31.28
C SER A 201 -30.75 -52.43 31.04
N ASN A 202 -31.36 -53.41 30.37
CA ASN A 202 -32.80 -53.41 30.09
C ASN A 202 -33.68 -53.41 31.37
N GLU A 203 -33.10 -53.55 32.56
CA GLU A 203 -33.83 -53.47 33.84
C GLU A 203 -34.06 -52.01 34.29
N ASP A 204 -33.27 -51.04 33.83
CA ASP A 204 -33.38 -49.63 34.24
C ASP A 204 -34.43 -48.82 33.43
N VAL A 205 -34.92 -49.38 32.32
CA VAL A 205 -35.95 -48.74 31.47
C VAL A 205 -37.34 -48.77 32.13
N ALA A 206 -37.56 -49.65 33.11
CA ALA A 206 -38.86 -49.89 33.72
C ALA A 206 -39.31 -48.85 34.77
N ILE A 207 -38.47 -47.85 35.11
CA ILE A 207 -38.77 -46.89 36.20
C ILE A 207 -39.35 -45.55 35.69
N ILE A 208 -39.44 -45.31 34.38
CA ILE A 208 -40.08 -44.10 33.82
C ILE A 208 -41.54 -44.39 33.39
N VAL A 209 -42.25 -45.21 34.16
CA VAL A 209 -43.68 -45.48 33.95
C VAL A 209 -44.44 -45.25 35.25
N ASP A 210 -44.33 -44.07 35.85
CA ASP A 210 -45.29 -43.65 36.90
C ASP A 210 -45.20 -42.15 37.20
N ASP A 211 -45.73 -41.25 36.35
CA ASP A 211 -46.35 -39.99 36.84
C ASP A 211 -47.16 -39.23 35.77
N THR A 212 -48.11 -39.89 35.10
CA THR A 212 -49.20 -39.18 34.43
C THR A 212 -50.50 -39.98 34.57
N THR A 213 -51.04 -39.99 35.79
CA THR A 213 -52.45 -40.31 35.99
C THR A 213 -53.30 -39.12 35.54
N SER A 214 -54.05 -39.38 34.47
CA SER A 214 -55.45 -39.02 34.26
C SER A 214 -55.90 -37.60 34.65
N ASP A 215 -56.14 -36.78 33.64
CA ASP A 215 -57.46 -36.14 33.51
C ASP A 215 -57.89 -36.24 32.04
N GLU A 216 -59.03 -36.90 31.85
CA GLU A 216 -59.72 -37.11 30.58
C GLU A 216 -60.32 -35.78 30.10
N ASP A 217 -60.26 -35.52 28.80
CA ASP A 217 -61.44 -35.05 28.08
C ASP A 217 -61.30 -35.41 26.59
N GLU A 218 -62.17 -36.32 26.17
CA GLU A 218 -62.43 -36.67 24.78
C GLU A 218 -62.94 -35.43 24.02
N THR A 219 -62.43 -35.19 22.80
CA THR A 219 -63.22 -35.13 21.55
C THR A 219 -62.40 -34.51 20.42
N GLY A 220 -62.47 -35.12 19.23
CA GLY A 220 -62.34 -34.38 17.96
C GLY A 220 -61.11 -34.65 17.11
N ASP A 221 -61.19 -35.76 16.38
CA ASP A 221 -60.61 -36.04 15.06
C ASP A 221 -60.23 -34.79 14.19
N GLY A 222 -59.09 -34.86 13.49
CA GLY A 222 -58.85 -34.04 12.28
C GLY A 222 -57.50 -33.34 12.12
N ASP A 223 -56.60 -33.96 11.36
CA ASP A 223 -55.67 -33.35 10.39
C ASP A 223 -54.97 -32.02 10.74
N ILE A 224 -53.81 -32.12 11.40
CA ILE A 224 -52.90 -30.98 11.65
C ILE A 224 -51.92 -30.67 10.49
N TYR A 225 -52.10 -31.32 9.33
CA TYR A 225 -51.24 -31.12 8.16
C TYR A 225 -52.04 -30.72 6.92
N SER A 226 -52.50 -29.47 6.85
CA SER A 226 -52.77 -28.82 5.56
C SER A 226 -52.91 -27.30 5.69
N VAL A 227 -51.87 -26.57 5.27
CA VAL A 227 -52.07 -25.26 4.65
C VAL A 227 -51.19 -25.21 3.40
N LYS A 228 -51.78 -25.68 2.31
CA LYS A 228 -51.51 -25.10 0.98
C LYS A 228 -51.92 -23.63 1.01
N ASP A 229 -51.27 -22.86 0.15
CA ASP A 229 -51.64 -21.52 -0.29
C ASP A 229 -51.16 -20.35 0.59
N PHE A 230 -49.88 -20.00 0.43
CA PHE A 230 -49.51 -18.60 0.29
C PHE A 230 -48.42 -18.46 -0.79
N THR A 231 -48.86 -18.13 -2.00
CA THR A 231 -48.05 -17.47 -3.03
C THR A 231 -48.58 -16.05 -3.18
N ILE A 232 -47.71 -15.05 -3.01
CA ILE A 232 -47.34 -13.95 -3.94
C ILE A 232 -46.18 -13.20 -3.27
#